data_AF-A0A7J9I9E6-F1
#
_entry.id   AF-A0A7J9I9E6-F1
#
_cell.length_a   1.000
_cell.length_b   1.000
_cell.length_c   1.000
_cell.angle_alpha   90.00
_cell.angle_beta   90.00
_cell.angle_gamma   90.00
#
_symmetry.space_group_name_H-M   'P 1'
#
loop_
_entity.id
_entity.type
_entity.pdbx_description
1 polymer ?
#
loop_
_entity_poly.entity_id
_entity_poly.type
_entity_poly.pdbx_seq_one_letter_code
_entity_poly.pdbx_strand_id
1 'polypeptide(L)'
;MIVIRSFDVNKPGFEVDEIKGGVAGGSILRGVLKVNQFIEVRPGIVVKDESGNIKCTPIYSRIVSLYAEQNELQYAVPGGLIGVGTTMDPTLTRADRLVGQVLGEVGSLPEVYVELEVYAKFL
;
A
#
# COMPACT_ATOMS: atom_id res chain seq x y z
N MET A 1 4.35 4.15 -5.49
CA MET A 1 3.83 2.87 -6.03
C MET A 1 2.31 2.91 -6.02
N ILE A 2 1.66 2.50 -7.10
CA ILE A 2 0.21 2.29 -7.11
C ILE A 2 -0.06 0.84 -6.71
N VAL A 3 -0.88 0.65 -5.69
CA VAL A 3 -1.29 -0.68 -5.22
C VAL A 3 -2.47 -1.15 -6.08
N ILE A 4 -2.29 -2.28 -6.77
CA ILE A 4 -3.31 -2.87 -7.65
C ILE A 4 -3.92 -4.14 -7.08
N ARG A 5 -3.24 -4.80 -6.13
CA ARG A 5 -3.75 -5.94 -5.36
C ARG A 5 -3.17 -5.94 -3.95
N SER A 6 -3.85 -6.56 -3.00
CA SER A 6 -3.32 -6.76 -1.65
C SER A 6 -3.73 -8.11 -1.08
N PHE A 7 -2.82 -8.71 -0.31
CA PHE A 7 -2.97 -10.07 0.16
C PHE A 7 -2.64 -10.20 1.64
N ASP A 8 -3.37 -11.09 2.28
CA ASP A 8 -2.94 -11.76 3.50
C ASP A 8 -2.29 -13.09 3.07
N VAL A 9 -1.01 -13.27 3.38
CA VAL A 9 -0.24 -14.47 3.03
C VAL A 9 -0.25 -15.53 4.14
N ASN A 10 -0.88 -15.22 5.28
CA ASN A 10 -0.97 -16.13 6.41
C ASN A 10 -2.04 -17.20 6.13
N LYS A 11 -1.69 -18.47 6.37
CA LYS A 11 -2.60 -19.60 6.20
C LYS A 11 -3.23 -19.98 7.53
N PRO A 12 -4.43 -20.59 7.53
CA PRO A 12 -5.00 -21.14 8.76
C PRO A 12 -4.03 -22.12 9.44
N GLY A 13 -3.92 -22.04 10.77
CA GLY A 13 -3.05 -22.90 11.57
C GLY A 13 -1.64 -22.38 11.81
N PHE A 14 -1.31 -21.16 11.39
CA PHE A 14 -0.07 -20.48 11.79
C PHE A 14 -0.13 -20.12 13.27
N GLU A 15 1.00 -20.31 13.97
CA GLU A 15 1.16 -19.81 15.33
C GLU A 15 1.31 -18.27 15.33
N VAL A 16 1.00 -17.65 16.47
CA VAL A 16 0.94 -16.17 16.59
C VAL A 16 2.28 -15.52 16.24
N ASP A 17 3.39 -16.17 16.58
CA ASP A 17 4.76 -15.73 16.32
C ASP A 17 5.21 -15.92 14.87
N GLU A 18 4.50 -16.72 14.08
CA GLU A 18 4.78 -16.95 12.66
C GLU A 18 4.01 -16.01 11.72
N ILE A 19 3.10 -15.20 12.28
CA ILE A 19 2.26 -14.27 11.50
C ILE A 19 3.14 -13.24 10.79
N LYS A 20 3.03 -13.21 9.47
CA LYS A 20 3.65 -12.21 8.61
C LYS A 20 2.71 -11.03 8.43
N GLY A 21 3.27 -9.84 8.24
CA GLY A 21 2.48 -8.67 7.90
C GLY A 21 1.88 -8.73 6.48
N GLY A 22 1.06 -7.75 6.17
CA GLY A 22 0.33 -7.66 4.91
C GLY A 22 1.23 -7.41 3.69
N VAL A 23 0.79 -7.89 2.53
CA VAL A 23 1.48 -7.73 1.25
C VAL A 23 0.70 -6.80 0.32
N ALA A 24 1.38 -5.81 -0.24
CA ALA A 24 0.85 -4.93 -1.27
C ALA A 24 1.51 -5.25 -2.63
N GLY A 25 0.70 -5.58 -3.63
CA GLY A 25 1.12 -5.83 -5.00
C GLY A 25 0.81 -4.65 -5.91
N GLY A 26 1.75 -4.26 -6.77
CA GLY A 26 1.56 -3.08 -7.61
C GLY A 26 2.78 -2.70 -8.43
N SER A 27 2.73 -1.50 -9.00
CA SER A 27 3.79 -0.98 -9.85
C SER A 27 4.36 0.34 -9.32
N ILE A 28 5.68 0.46 -9.37
CA ILE A 28 6.40 1.68 -8.99
C ILE A 28 6.42 2.60 -10.21
N LEU A 29 5.80 3.77 -10.10
CA LEU A 29 5.83 4.78 -11.16
C LEU A 29 7.06 5.70 -11.06
N ARG A 30 7.51 5.99 -9.84
CA ARG A 30 8.61 6.91 -9.55
C ARG A 30 9.31 6.51 -8.26
N GLY A 31 10.61 6.79 -8.18
CA GLY A 31 11.43 6.52 -7.00
C GLY A 31 11.94 5.09 -6.94
N VAL A 32 12.56 4.73 -5.82
CA VAL A 32 13.09 3.39 -5.55
C VAL A 32 12.65 2.99 -4.16
N LEU A 33 12.10 1.78 -4.02
CA LEU A 33 11.76 1.21 -2.71
C LEU A 33 12.91 0.31 -2.24
N LYS A 34 13.21 0.32 -0.95
CA LYS A 34 14.27 -0.50 -0.33
C LYS A 34 13.74 -1.30 0.84
N VAL A 35 14.31 -2.48 1.05
CA VAL A 35 14.04 -3.26 2.28
C VAL A 35 14.41 -2.41 3.51
N ASN A 36 13.63 -2.53 4.58
CA ASN A 36 13.72 -1.73 5.81
C ASN A 36 13.34 -0.24 5.69
N GLN A 37 12.92 0.24 4.52
CA GLN A 37 12.43 1.60 4.36
C GLN A 37 11.07 1.79 5.07
N PHE A 38 10.92 2.93 5.75
CA PHE A 38 9.62 3.37 6.26
C PHE A 38 8.78 3.95 5.14
N ILE A 39 7.53 3.51 5.09
CA ILE A 39 6.58 3.87 4.06
C ILE A 39 5.27 4.35 4.69
N GLU A 40 4.52 5.09 3.90
CA GLU A 40 3.12 5.41 4.17
C GLU A 40 2.23 4.94 3.02
N VAL A 41 0.99 4.58 3.36
CA VAL A 41 -0.07 4.28 2.41
C VAL A 41 -1.15 5.35 2.55
N ARG A 42 -1.45 6.03 1.44
CA ARG A 42 -2.47 7.10 1.34
C ARG A 42 -3.52 6.77 0.26
N PRO A 43 -4.79 7.14 0.46
CA PRO A 43 -5.36 7.87 1.61
C PRO A 43 -5.37 7.12 2.95
N GLY A 44 -5.09 5.81 2.94
CA GLY A 44 -5.07 4.96 4.12
C GLY A 44 -6.47 4.55 4.56
N ILE A 45 -6.73 4.58 5.86
CA ILE A 45 -8.02 4.21 6.45
C ILE A 45 -8.99 5.39 6.28
N VAL A 46 -10.07 5.16 5.54
CA VAL A 46 -11.13 6.15 5.29
C VAL A 46 -12.31 5.83 6.18
N VAL A 47 -12.66 6.74 7.08
CA VAL A 47 -13.80 6.61 8.01
C VAL A 47 -14.73 7.80 7.80
N LYS A 48 -16.03 7.55 7.75
CA LYS A 48 -17.05 8.59 7.76
C LYS A 48 -17.52 8.79 9.20
N ASP A 49 -17.45 10.02 9.70
CA ASP A 49 -17.96 10.34 11.04
C ASP A 49 -19.50 10.38 11.06
N GLU A 50 -20.09 10.51 12.25
CA GLU A 50 -21.55 10.60 12.44
C GLU A 50 -22.15 11.84 11.76
N SER A 51 -21.35 12.89 11.55
CA SER A 51 -21.74 14.12 10.87
C SER A 51 -21.61 14.03 9.34
N GLY A 52 -21.07 12.93 8.83
CA GLY A 52 -20.87 12.66 7.42
C GLY A 52 -19.54 13.14 6.83
N ASN A 53 -18.64 13.71 7.63
CA ASN A 53 -17.31 14.11 7.16
C ASN A 53 -16.42 12.88 6.96
N ILE A 54 -15.59 12.95 5.92
CA ILE A 54 -14.64 11.90 5.58
C ILE A 54 -13.31 12.20 6.26
N LYS A 55 -12.86 11.29 7.12
CA LYS A 55 -11.54 11.33 7.74
C LYS A 55 -10.64 10.26 7.11
N CYS A 56 -9.54 10.72 6.50
CA CYS A 56 -8.51 9.85 5.94
C CYS A 56 -7.31 9.80 6.89
N THR A 57 -6.92 8.60 7.32
CA THR A 57 -5.76 8.37 8.19
C THR A 57 -4.72 7.53 7.47
N PRO A 58 -3.53 8.09 7.15
CA PRO A 58 -2.45 7.33 6.52
C PRO A 58 -2.04 6.11 7.34
N ILE A 59 -1.63 5.04 6.66
CA ILE A 59 -1.09 3.85 7.32
C ILE A 59 0.43 3.90 7.21
N TYR A 60 1.12 3.94 8.35
CA TYR A 60 2.57 3.86 8.40
C TYR A 60 3.02 2.42 8.57
N SER A 61 4.06 2.03 7.83
CA SER A 61 4.60 0.68 7.88
C SER A 61 6.09 0.67 7.50
N ARG A 62 6.73 -0.48 7.61
CA ARG A 62 8.10 -0.72 7.14
C ARG A 62 8.11 -1.85 6.13
N ILE A 63 8.91 -1.71 5.08
CA ILE A 63 9.13 -2.77 4.10
C ILE A 63 9.98 -3.87 4.73
N VAL A 64 9.46 -5.10 4.71
CA VAL A 64 10.13 -6.30 5.21
C VAL A 64 10.80 -7.04 4.05
N SER A 65 10.14 -7.13 2.91
CA SER A 65 10.64 -7.84 1.74
C SER A 65 10.09 -7.26 0.44
N LEU A 66 10.81 -7.48 -0.65
CA LEU A 66 10.41 -7.10 -2.00
C LEU A 66 10.56 -8.32 -2.90
N TYR A 67 9.52 -8.63 -3.67
CA TYR A 67 9.50 -9.76 -4.59
C TYR A 67 9.13 -9.32 -6.01
N ALA A 68 9.91 -9.76 -6.97
CA ALA A 68 9.53 -9.81 -8.37
C ALA A 68 9.44 -11.27 -8.79
N GLU A 69 8.21 -11.76 -8.97
CA GLU A 69 7.93 -13.19 -9.18
C GLU A 69 8.49 -14.05 -8.03
N GLN A 70 9.48 -14.90 -8.31
CA GLN A 70 10.15 -15.76 -7.32
C GLN A 70 11.43 -15.15 -6.77
N ASN A 71 11.85 -13.98 -7.28
CA ASN A 71 13.12 -13.36 -6.90
C ASN A 71 12.90 -12.38 -5.76
N GLU A 72 13.66 -12.57 -4.68
CA GLU A 72 13.76 -11.59 -3.59
C GLU A 72 14.71 -10.46 -3.99
N LEU A 73 14.31 -9.22 -3.71
CA LEU A 73 15.01 -8.01 -4.09
C LEU A 73 15.39 -7.19 -2.85
N GLN A 74 16.57 -6.56 -2.89
CA GLN A 74 16.98 -5.58 -1.86
C GLN A 74 16.41 -4.18 -2.13
N TYR A 75 16.15 -3.88 -3.40
CA TYR A 75 15.53 -2.64 -3.86
C TYR A 75 14.68 -2.91 -5.10
N ALA A 76 13.66 -2.08 -5.32
CA ALA A 76 12.76 -2.16 -6.45
C ALA A 76 12.70 -0.81 -7.18
N VAL A 77 12.83 -0.87 -8.51
CA VAL A 77 12.83 0.29 -9.42
C VAL A 77 11.54 0.36 -10.24
N PRO A 78 11.24 1.50 -10.89
CA PRO A 78 10.08 1.61 -11.76
C PRO A 78 10.13 0.65 -12.95
N GLY A 79 8.97 0.11 -13.34
CA GLY A 79 8.80 -0.65 -14.59
C GLY A 79 7.97 -1.93 -14.48
N GLY A 80 8.12 -2.69 -13.39
CA GLY A 80 7.48 -4.00 -13.22
C GLY A 80 6.36 -4.05 -12.17
N LEU A 81 5.79 -5.25 -12.01
CA LEU A 81 4.95 -5.61 -10.86
C LEU A 81 5.83 -6.12 -9.73
N ILE A 82 5.66 -5.55 -8.54
CA ILE A 82 6.41 -5.88 -7.34
C ILE A 82 5.43 -6.23 -6.22
N GLY A 83 5.71 -7.32 -5.52
CA GLY A 83 5.11 -7.65 -4.24
C GLY A 83 5.92 -7.04 -3.10
N VAL A 84 5.31 -6.16 -2.32
CA VAL A 84 5.93 -5.50 -1.17
C VAL A 84 5.38 -6.13 0.09
N GLY A 85 6.22 -6.90 0.80
CA GLY A 85 5.92 -7.39 2.14
C GLY A 85 6.14 -6.28 3.15
N THR A 86 5.16 -6.05 4.02
CA THR A 86 5.19 -4.93 4.98
C THR A 86 4.98 -5.43 6.40
N THR A 87 5.23 -4.57 7.40
CA THR A 87 4.84 -4.81 8.80
C THR A 87 3.39 -4.40 9.09
N MET A 88 2.59 -4.12 8.05
CA MET A 88 1.19 -3.74 8.21
C MET A 88 0.36 -4.91 8.73
N ASP A 89 -0.69 -4.62 9.48
CA ASP A 89 -1.67 -5.62 9.90
C ASP A 89 -2.27 -6.34 8.66
N PRO A 90 -2.19 -7.68 8.57
CA PRO A 90 -2.73 -8.45 7.44
C PRO A 90 -4.23 -8.25 7.21
N THR A 91 -4.99 -7.89 8.24
CA THR A 91 -6.43 -7.61 8.11
C THR A 91 -6.72 -6.38 7.24
N LEU A 92 -5.77 -5.45 7.13
CA LEU A 92 -5.85 -4.28 6.25
C LEU A 92 -5.55 -4.62 4.79
N THR A 93 -4.79 -5.69 4.53
CA THR A 93 -4.42 -6.10 3.16
C THR A 93 -5.29 -7.23 2.62
N ARG A 94 -6.05 -7.92 3.46
CA ARG A 94 -6.92 -9.03 3.07
C ARG A 94 -7.94 -8.62 2.00
N ALA A 95 -8.15 -9.50 1.01
CA ALA A 95 -9.18 -9.37 -0.02
C ALA A 95 -9.16 -8.01 -0.75
N ASP A 96 -7.98 -7.58 -1.20
CA ASP A 96 -7.83 -6.41 -2.07
C ASP A 96 -8.30 -5.08 -1.44
N ARG A 97 -8.32 -4.99 -0.10
CA ARG A 97 -8.70 -3.77 0.64
C ARG A 97 -7.80 -2.56 0.37
N LEU A 98 -6.57 -2.76 -0.10
CA LEU A 98 -5.67 -1.65 -0.46
C LEU A 98 -5.66 -1.31 -1.95
N VAL A 99 -6.55 -1.87 -2.76
CA VAL A 99 -6.61 -1.53 -4.19
C VAL A 99 -6.88 -0.04 -4.39
N GLY A 100 -6.11 0.58 -5.29
CA GLY A 100 -6.21 2.00 -5.61
C GLY A 100 -5.47 2.93 -4.64
N GLN A 101 -4.90 2.38 -3.55
CA GLN A 101 -4.08 3.15 -2.63
C GLN A 101 -2.70 3.45 -3.24
N VAL A 102 -2.07 4.52 -2.75
CA VAL A 102 -0.70 4.91 -3.12
C VAL A 102 0.23 4.62 -1.96
N LEU A 103 1.30 3.90 -2.23
CA LEU A 103 2.36 3.56 -1.28
C LEU A 103 3.64 4.31 -1.65
N GLY A 104 4.28 4.96 -0.69
CA GLY A 104 5.53 5.69 -0.92
C GLY A 104 6.32 5.91 0.35
N GLU A 105 7.45 6.61 0.22
CA GLU A 105 8.23 7.05 1.37
C GLU A 105 7.43 8.01 2.24
N VAL A 106 7.62 7.95 3.54
CA VAL A 106 6.92 8.82 4.50
C VAL A 106 7.16 10.29 4.16
N GLY A 107 6.09 11.04 3.96
CA GLY A 107 6.13 12.46 3.63
C GLY A 107 6.39 12.77 2.16
N SER A 108 6.63 11.76 1.32
CA SER A 108 6.87 11.97 -0.12
C SER A 108 5.59 11.94 -0.94
N LEU A 109 4.47 11.47 -0.38
CA LEU A 109 3.21 11.35 -1.09
C LEU A 109 2.43 12.68 -1.14
N PRO A 110 1.65 12.93 -2.20
CA PRO A 110 0.84 14.13 -2.33
C PRO A 110 -0.24 14.21 -1.24
N GLU A 111 -0.86 15.38 -1.15
CA GLU A 111 -2.01 15.62 -0.29
C GLU A 111 -3.23 14.80 -0.72
N VAL A 112 -4.11 14.53 0.24
CA VAL A 112 -5.35 13.77 0.04
C VAL A 112 -6.51 14.77 -0.01
N TYR A 113 -7.24 14.76 -1.11
CA TYR A 113 -8.44 15.59 -1.32
C TYR A 113 -9.68 14.72 -1.39
N VAL A 114 -10.81 15.24 -0.89
CA VAL A 114 -12.13 14.57 -0.93
C VAL A 114 -13.03 15.11 -2.04
N GLU A 115 -12.67 16.25 -2.61
CA GLU A 115 -13.35 16.90 -3.73
C GLU A 115 -12.33 17.17 -4.85
N LEU A 116 -12.77 17.01 -6.10
CA LEU A 116 -11.94 17.16 -7.29
C LEU A 116 -12.70 18.01 -8.32
N GLU A 117 -12.07 19.05 -8.83
CA GLU A 117 -12.57 19.81 -9.99
C GLU A 117 -11.93 19.24 -11.26
N VAL A 118 -12.76 18.83 -12.23
CA VAL A 118 -12.30 18.20 -13.47
C VAL A 118 -12.75 19.01 -14.67
N TYR A 119 -11.79 19.46 -15.49
CA TYR A 119 -12.06 20.11 -16.76
C TYR A 119 -12.19 19.06 -17.86
N ALA A 120 -13.41 18.85 -18.35
CA ALA A 120 -13.69 17.97 -19.48
C ALA A 120 -14.04 18.79 -20.73
N LYS A 121 -13.38 18.50 -21.85
CA LYS A 121 -13.73 19.05 -23.16
C LYS A 121 -14.45 17.98 -23.96
N PHE A 122 -15.70 18.24 -24.30
CA PHE A 122 -16.48 17.39 -25.20
C PHE A 122 -16.23 17.85 -26.65
N LEU A 123 -16.03 16.88 -27.54
CA LEU A 123 -15.82 17.09 -28.99
C LEU A 123 -17.13 17.49 -29.68
#